data_AF-A0A524IWY1-F1
#
_entry.id   AF-A0A524IWY1-F1
#
_cell.length_a   1.000
_cell.length_b   1.000
_cell.length_c   1.000
_cell.angle_alpha   90.00
_cell.angle_beta   90.00
_cell.angle_gamma   90.00
#
_symmetry.space_group_name_H-M   'P 1'
#
loop_
_entity.id
_entity.type
_entity.pdbx_description
1 polymer ?
#
loop_
_entity_poly.entity_id
_entity_poly.type
_entity_poly.pdbx_seq_one_letter_code
_entity_poly.pdbx_strand_id
1 'polypeptide(L)'
;MLVLSGKDVRDSLPMRNAIELMKGAFASLARGEATVPLRTHLSAKNDAGITLVMPARVDGELSSLAVKVVSVFDGNVGAGIPRIQAAVIVLEPDTGRPLALLEGSTLTAIRTAAASGAATDLLAHPESETLAILGAGVQARSHIEAVCAVRPITTIRVFDPTPG
;
A
#
# COMPACT_ATOMS: atom_id res chain seq x y z
N MET A 1 18.65 1.80 -14.50
CA MET A 1 17.61 1.53 -13.49
C MET A 1 17.51 2.74 -12.58
N LEU A 2 16.30 3.29 -12.40
CA LEU A 2 16.02 4.41 -11.52
C LEU A 2 15.95 3.96 -10.06
N VAL A 3 16.30 4.84 -9.12
CA VAL A 3 16.14 4.58 -7.68
C VAL A 3 15.30 5.72 -7.09
N LEU A 4 14.18 5.38 -6.47
CA LEU A 4 13.21 6.34 -5.91
C LEU A 4 13.13 6.20 -4.40
N SER A 5 13.42 7.29 -3.70
CA SER A 5 13.26 7.40 -2.25
C SER A 5 11.78 7.43 -1.85
N GLY A 6 11.51 7.30 -0.55
CA GLY A 6 10.14 7.45 -0.04
C GLY A 6 9.53 8.81 -0.34
N LYS A 7 10.35 9.87 -0.41
CA LYS A 7 9.90 11.20 -0.83
C LYS A 7 9.50 11.20 -2.30
N ASP A 8 10.34 10.66 -3.18
CA ASP A 8 10.05 10.62 -4.61
C ASP A 8 8.77 9.82 -4.91
N VAL A 9 8.57 8.71 -4.19
CA VAL A 9 7.34 7.89 -4.28
C VAL A 9 6.12 8.69 -3.85
N ARG A 10 6.19 9.39 -2.70
CA ARG A 10 5.07 10.19 -2.18
C ARG A 10 4.69 11.33 -3.11
N ASP A 11 5.69 12.05 -3.63
CA ASP A 11 5.46 13.20 -4.51
C ASP A 11 4.92 12.76 -5.89
N SER A 12 5.29 11.56 -6.34
CA SER A 12 4.85 11.01 -7.64
C SER A 12 3.46 10.39 -7.62
N LEU A 13 2.91 10.10 -6.44
CA LEU A 13 1.66 9.33 -6.30
C LEU A 13 0.67 10.00 -5.33
N PRO A 14 0.00 11.09 -5.75
CA PRO A 14 -1.07 11.71 -4.96
C PRO A 14 -2.18 10.72 -4.62
N MET A 15 -2.75 10.82 -3.41
CA MET A 15 -3.70 9.82 -2.90
C MET A 15 -4.91 9.58 -3.81
N ARG A 16 -5.49 10.64 -4.39
CA ARG A 16 -6.63 10.50 -5.31
C ARG A 16 -6.27 9.67 -6.55
N ASN A 17 -5.08 9.89 -7.11
CA ASN A 17 -4.59 9.10 -8.25
C ASN A 17 -4.32 7.64 -7.81
N ALA A 18 -3.77 7.44 -6.61
CA ALA A 18 -3.57 6.10 -6.07
C ALA A 18 -4.89 5.32 -5.93
N ILE A 19 -5.97 5.98 -5.49
CA ILE A 19 -7.30 5.38 -5.37
C ILE A 19 -7.82 4.94 -6.74
N GLU A 20 -7.75 5.80 -7.75
CA GLU A 20 -8.18 5.45 -9.12
C GLU A 20 -7.35 4.31 -9.72
N LEU A 21 -6.03 4.32 -9.51
CA LEU A 21 -5.15 3.21 -9.92
C LEU A 21 -5.51 1.90 -9.21
N MET A 22 -5.86 1.95 -7.92
CA MET A 22 -6.32 0.76 -7.19
C MET A 22 -7.64 0.21 -7.74
N LYS A 23 -8.61 1.08 -8.08
CA LYS A 23 -9.84 0.66 -8.77
C LYS A 23 -9.53 -0.04 -10.09
N GLY A 24 -8.66 0.56 -10.91
CA GLY A 24 -8.21 -0.02 -12.17
C GLY A 24 -7.55 -1.39 -11.98
N ALA A 25 -6.62 -1.51 -11.03
CA ALA A 25 -5.92 -2.76 -10.73
C ALA A 25 -6.88 -3.87 -10.26
N PHE A 26 -7.82 -3.57 -9.36
CA PHE A 26 -8.84 -4.54 -8.95
C PHE A 26 -9.76 -4.94 -10.10
N ALA A 27 -10.13 -3.99 -10.97
CA ALA A 27 -10.95 -4.28 -12.15
C ALA A 27 -10.21 -5.18 -13.16
N SER A 28 -8.92 -4.92 -13.43
CA SER A 28 -8.08 -5.80 -14.26
C SER A 28 -7.96 -7.21 -13.67
N LEU A 29 -7.77 -7.32 -12.35
CA LEU A 29 -7.78 -8.63 -11.68
C LEU A 29 -9.12 -9.34 -11.85
N ALA A 30 -10.24 -8.65 -11.67
CA ALA A 30 -11.57 -9.22 -11.83
C ALA A 30 -11.87 -9.67 -13.28
N ARG A 31 -11.26 -9.02 -14.28
CA ARG A 31 -11.36 -9.41 -15.69
C ARG A 31 -10.38 -10.51 -16.12
N GLY A 32 -9.50 -10.97 -15.23
CA GLY A 32 -8.47 -11.96 -15.57
C GLY A 32 -7.28 -11.38 -16.35
N GLU A 33 -7.12 -10.05 -16.34
CA GLU A 33 -6.02 -9.32 -16.99
C GLU A 33 -4.84 -9.08 -16.03
N ALA A 34 -4.84 -9.72 -14.86
CA ALA A 34 -3.75 -9.64 -13.90
C ALA A 34 -3.39 -11.00 -13.34
N THR A 35 -2.09 -11.27 -13.25
CA THR A 35 -1.54 -12.45 -12.59
C THR A 35 -0.97 -12.04 -11.23
N VAL A 36 -1.64 -12.47 -10.16
CA VAL A 36 -1.26 -12.16 -8.78
C VAL A 36 -1.17 -13.47 -7.98
N PRO A 37 -0.03 -14.20 -8.08
CA PRO A 37 0.13 -15.45 -7.34
C PRO A 37 0.11 -15.21 -5.83
N LEU A 38 -0.16 -16.28 -5.08
CA LEU A 38 -0.09 -16.22 -3.62
C LEU A 38 1.34 -15.83 -3.20
N ARG A 39 1.42 -14.85 -2.30
CA ARG A 39 2.70 -14.38 -1.74
C ARG A 39 3.47 -15.52 -1.04
N THR A 40 4.78 -15.52 -1.19
CA THR A 40 5.68 -16.43 -0.45
C THR A 40 5.96 -15.87 0.94
N HIS A 41 5.94 -16.75 1.95
CA HIS A 41 6.20 -16.41 3.35
C HIS A 41 7.54 -16.96 3.80
N LEU A 42 8.32 -16.12 4.49
CA LEU A 42 9.60 -16.46 5.10
C LEU A 42 9.56 -15.98 6.55
N SER A 43 9.22 -16.87 7.47
CA SER A 43 9.20 -16.57 8.91
C SER A 43 10.61 -16.31 9.43
N ALA A 44 10.77 -15.30 10.27
CA ALA A 44 12.00 -15.09 11.02
C ALA A 44 12.16 -16.16 12.11
N LYS A 45 13.38 -16.31 12.63
CA LYS A 45 13.61 -17.16 13.81
C LYS A 45 12.81 -16.64 15.01
N ASN A 46 12.36 -17.56 15.86
CA ASN A 46 11.64 -17.27 17.11
C ASN A 46 10.40 -16.38 16.91
N ASP A 47 9.73 -16.48 15.77
CA ASP A 47 8.55 -15.70 15.41
C ASP A 47 8.74 -14.17 15.53
N ALA A 48 9.98 -13.69 15.41
CA ALA A 48 10.32 -12.26 15.55
C ALA A 48 9.71 -11.36 14.45
N GLY A 49 9.24 -11.98 13.38
CA GLY A 49 8.65 -11.29 12.24
C GLY A 49 8.50 -12.20 11.03
N ILE A 50 8.09 -11.60 9.92
CA ILE A 50 7.89 -12.30 8.66
C ILE A 50 8.35 -11.45 7.49
N THR A 51 8.94 -12.09 6.48
CA THR A 51 9.24 -11.48 5.19
C THR A 51 8.36 -12.11 4.12
N LEU A 52 7.79 -11.27 3.26
CA LEU A 52 6.87 -11.66 2.20
C LEU A 52 7.44 -11.24 0.85
N VAL A 53 7.34 -12.13 -0.14
CA VAL A 53 7.64 -11.83 -1.54
C VAL A 53 6.33 -11.82 -2.32
N MET A 54 6.03 -10.71 -2.97
CA MET A 54 4.74 -10.43 -3.62
C MET A 54 4.98 -10.00 -5.06
N PRO A 55 5.11 -10.93 -6.02
CA PRO A 55 5.13 -10.61 -7.44
C PRO A 55 3.71 -10.37 -7.96
N ALA A 56 3.57 -9.46 -8.92
CA ALA A 56 2.33 -9.24 -9.64
C ALA A 56 2.61 -8.74 -11.06
N ARG A 57 1.76 -9.15 -12.01
CA ARG A 57 1.72 -8.65 -13.38
C ARG A 57 0.31 -8.20 -13.70
N VAL A 58 0.19 -7.05 -14.37
CA VAL A 58 -1.04 -6.59 -15.01
C VAL A 58 -0.76 -6.49 -16.50
N ASP A 59 -1.68 -6.92 -17.34
CA ASP A 59 -1.63 -6.82 -18.80
C ASP A 59 -2.58 -5.70 -19.30
N GLY A 60 -2.54 -5.41 -20.61
CA GLY A 60 -3.40 -4.39 -21.22
C GLY A 60 -2.92 -2.95 -20.99
N GLU A 61 -3.85 -2.01 -20.82
CA GLU A 61 -3.55 -0.56 -20.72
C GLU A 61 -2.66 -0.22 -19.52
N LEU A 62 -2.74 -0.99 -18.44
CA LEU A 62 -1.94 -0.82 -17.22
C LEU A 62 -0.74 -1.79 -17.17
N SER A 63 -0.23 -2.19 -18.34
CA SER A 63 0.84 -3.20 -18.44
C SER A 63 1.98 -2.90 -17.47
N SER A 64 2.18 -3.78 -16.49
CA SER A 64 3.13 -3.58 -15.42
C SER A 64 3.57 -4.90 -14.81
N LEU A 65 4.84 -4.97 -14.40
CA LEU A 65 5.43 -6.10 -13.71
C LEU A 65 6.26 -5.59 -12.54
N ALA A 66 5.94 -6.07 -11.34
CA ALA A 66 6.68 -5.67 -10.15
C ALA A 66 6.78 -6.80 -9.13
N VAL A 67 7.84 -6.76 -8.32
CA VAL A 67 8.03 -7.63 -7.17
C VAL A 67 8.26 -6.78 -5.94
N LYS A 68 7.43 -6.96 -4.91
CA LYS A 68 7.64 -6.36 -3.60
C LYS A 68 8.23 -7.38 -2.64
N VAL A 69 9.29 -6.98 -1.94
CA VAL A 69 9.76 -7.65 -0.73
C VAL A 69 9.38 -6.78 0.45
N VAL A 70 8.63 -7.33 1.41
CA VAL A 70 8.17 -6.60 2.60
C VAL A 70 8.39 -7.44 3.86
N SER A 71 8.97 -6.82 4.88
CA SER A 71 9.21 -7.40 6.19
C SER A 71 8.35 -6.71 7.24
N VAL A 72 7.74 -7.49 8.12
CA VAL A 72 6.94 -7.02 9.26
C VAL A 72 7.56 -7.60 10.53
N PHE A 73 8.15 -6.74 11.35
CA PHE A 73 8.88 -7.12 12.56
C PHE A 73 8.42 -6.26 13.73
N ASP A 74 7.80 -6.88 14.73
CA ASP A 74 7.15 -6.17 15.82
C ASP A 74 8.17 -5.54 16.79
N GLY A 75 9.31 -6.21 17.00
CA GLY A 75 10.40 -5.73 17.84
C GLY A 75 11.12 -4.48 17.32
N ASN A 76 10.94 -4.10 16.05
CA ASN A 76 11.60 -2.94 15.45
C ASN A 76 11.24 -1.62 16.16
N VAL A 77 10.01 -1.50 16.65
CA VAL A 77 9.54 -0.28 17.31
C VAL A 77 10.40 0.06 18.53
N GLY A 78 10.77 -0.96 19.32
CA GLY A 78 11.65 -0.79 20.49
C GLY A 78 13.08 -0.38 20.13
N ALA A 79 13.51 -0.61 18.88
CA ALA A 79 14.81 -0.21 18.35
C ALA A 79 14.76 1.10 17.53
N GLY A 80 13.62 1.81 17.52
CA GLY A 80 13.43 3.04 16.73
C GLY A 80 13.32 2.80 15.21
N ILE A 81 13.10 1.55 14.78
CA ILE A 81 12.95 1.17 13.38
C ILE A 81 11.46 1.02 13.07
N PRO A 82 10.96 1.46 11.90
CA PRO A 82 9.58 1.19 11.51
C PRO A 82 9.28 -0.32 11.43
N ARG A 83 8.10 -0.71 11.92
CA ARG A 83 7.61 -2.10 11.91
C ARG A 83 7.62 -2.74 10.52
N ILE A 84 7.29 -1.96 9.49
CA ILE A 84 7.24 -2.38 8.10
C ILE A 84 8.46 -1.82 7.38
N GLN A 85 9.21 -2.70 6.73
CA GLN A 85 10.30 -2.37 5.82
C GLN A 85 9.98 -2.99 4.46
N ALA A 86 10.13 -2.25 3.37
CA ALA A 86 9.87 -2.82 2.05
C ALA A 86 10.70 -2.18 0.94
N ALA A 87 10.89 -2.96 -0.12
CA ALA A 87 11.44 -2.52 -1.40
C ALA A 87 10.58 -3.08 -2.53
N VAL A 88 10.45 -2.32 -3.61
CA VAL A 88 9.74 -2.75 -4.82
C VAL A 88 10.66 -2.62 -6.02
N ILE A 89 10.80 -3.71 -6.77
CA ILE A 89 11.49 -3.71 -8.06
C ILE A 89 10.42 -3.68 -9.14
N VAL A 90 10.53 -2.71 -10.04
CA VAL A 90 9.71 -2.61 -11.25
C VAL A 90 10.51 -3.15 -12.42
N LEU A 91 9.89 -4.02 -13.20
CA LEU A 91 10.49 -4.72 -14.32
C LEU A 91 9.74 -4.38 -15.61
N GLU A 92 10.45 -4.35 -16.73
CA GLU A 92 9.84 -4.31 -18.06
C GLU A 92 9.13 -5.64 -18.33
N PRO A 93 7.80 -5.67 -18.57
CA PRO A 93 7.03 -6.93 -18.67
C PRO A 93 7.53 -7.89 -19.73
N ASP A 94 8.04 -7.37 -20.85
CA ASP A 94 8.41 -8.18 -22.02
C ASP A 94 9.85 -8.72 -21.97
N THR A 95 10.76 -7.99 -21.34
CA THR A 95 12.20 -8.34 -21.32
C THR A 95 12.71 -8.72 -19.94
N GLY A 96 11.95 -8.44 -18.89
CA GLY A 96 12.37 -8.60 -17.50
C GLY A 96 13.46 -7.61 -17.06
N ARG A 97 13.82 -6.61 -17.88
CA ARG A 97 14.85 -5.63 -17.53
C ARG A 97 14.40 -4.80 -16.33
N PRO A 98 15.27 -4.59 -15.33
CA PRO A 98 14.92 -3.81 -14.17
C PRO A 98 14.86 -2.30 -14.52
N LEU A 99 13.68 -1.73 -14.35
CA LEU A 99 13.39 -0.33 -14.66
C LEU A 99 13.66 0.57 -13.45
N ALA A 100 13.16 0.19 -12.28
CA ALA A 100 13.28 1.00 -11.07
C ALA A 100 13.32 0.17 -9.77
N LEU A 101 13.96 0.71 -8.75
CA LEU A 101 13.90 0.28 -7.35
C LEU A 101 13.25 1.40 -6.52
N LEU A 102 12.17 1.08 -5.82
CA LEU A 102 11.38 2.03 -5.04
C LEU A 102 11.47 1.71 -3.55
N GLU A 103 11.54 2.75 -2.72
CA GLU A 103 11.29 2.63 -1.27
C GLU A 103 9.86 2.13 -1.06
N GLY A 104 9.74 0.91 -0.58
CA GLY A 104 8.48 0.17 -0.58
C GLY A 104 7.60 0.42 0.63
N SER A 105 8.12 0.99 1.72
CA SER A 105 7.36 1.22 2.95
C SER A 105 6.37 2.36 2.75
N THR A 106 6.82 3.45 2.11
CA THR A 106 5.97 4.57 1.69
C THR A 106 4.93 4.12 0.67
N LEU A 107 5.35 3.39 -0.37
CA LEU A 107 4.42 2.84 -1.36
C LEU A 107 3.39 1.90 -0.71
N THR A 108 3.81 1.10 0.26
CA THR A 108 2.91 0.19 0.99
C THR A 108 1.88 0.97 1.80
N ALA A 109 2.24 2.07 2.46
CA ALA A 109 1.28 2.91 3.16
C ALA A 109 0.26 3.54 2.19
N ILE A 110 0.73 4.13 1.09
CA ILE A 110 -0.13 4.77 0.09
C ILE A 110 -1.10 3.76 -0.53
N ARG A 111 -0.60 2.65 -1.09
CA ARG A 111 -1.44 1.68 -1.81
C ARG A 111 -2.42 0.95 -0.88
N THR A 112 -2.05 0.73 0.38
CA THR A 112 -2.94 0.07 1.36
C THR A 112 -4.10 1.00 1.70
N ALA A 113 -3.81 2.27 1.98
CA ALA A 113 -4.85 3.26 2.21
C ALA A 113 -5.69 3.52 0.97
N ALA A 114 -5.09 3.59 -0.21
CA ALA A 114 -5.80 3.79 -1.48
C ALA A 114 -6.75 2.63 -1.81
N ALA A 115 -6.39 1.39 -1.46
CA ALA A 115 -7.30 0.25 -1.59
C ALA A 115 -8.54 0.45 -0.69
N SER A 116 -8.33 0.88 0.56
CA SER A 116 -9.42 1.24 1.47
C SER A 116 -10.24 2.41 0.92
N GLY A 117 -9.59 3.45 0.39
CA GLY A 117 -10.26 4.59 -0.25
C GLY A 117 -11.12 4.19 -1.44
N ALA A 118 -10.64 3.29 -2.30
CA ALA A 118 -11.41 2.75 -3.42
C ALA A 118 -12.66 1.97 -2.94
N ALA A 119 -12.50 1.14 -1.90
CA ALA A 119 -13.63 0.43 -1.29
C ALA A 119 -14.62 1.40 -0.63
N THR A 120 -14.14 2.38 0.13
CA THR A 120 -14.96 3.44 0.72
C THR A 120 -15.72 4.18 -0.35
N ASP A 121 -15.07 4.53 -1.47
CA ASP A 121 -15.71 5.29 -2.53
C ASP A 121 -16.89 4.56 -3.18
N LEU A 122 -16.76 3.24 -3.34
CA LEU A 122 -17.80 2.41 -3.94
C LEU A 122 -18.89 1.99 -2.95
N LEU A 123 -18.58 1.86 -1.66
CA LEU A 123 -19.43 1.14 -0.70
C LEU A 123 -19.99 2.00 0.43
N ALA A 124 -19.32 3.11 0.80
CA ALA A 124 -19.77 3.95 1.90
C ALA A 124 -20.83 4.97 1.44
N HIS A 125 -21.70 5.39 2.36
CA HIS A 125 -22.69 6.44 2.07
C HIS A 125 -21.96 7.73 1.58
N PRO A 126 -22.38 8.36 0.46
CA PRO A 126 -21.70 9.53 -0.12
C PRO A 126 -21.54 10.70 0.85
N GLU A 127 -22.58 10.95 1.66
CA GLU A 127 -22.62 12.04 2.66
C GLU A 127 -22.04 11.61 4.03
N SER A 128 -21.13 10.64 4.08
CA SER A 128 -20.49 10.26 5.34
C SER A 128 -19.53 11.38 5.79
N GLU A 129 -19.78 11.98 6.96
CA GLU A 129 -19.00 13.11 7.47
C GLU A 129 -18.09 12.76 8.66
N THR A 130 -18.27 11.58 9.28
CA THR A 130 -17.49 11.13 10.44
C THR A 130 -16.70 9.87 10.12
N LEU A 131 -15.39 9.91 10.39
CA LEU A 131 -14.49 8.77 10.27
C LEU A 131 -14.02 8.31 11.65
N ALA A 132 -14.18 7.02 11.95
CA ALA A 132 -13.55 6.39 13.11
C ALA A 132 -12.24 5.69 12.71
N ILE A 133 -11.18 5.92 13.48
CA ILE A 133 -9.87 5.29 13.33
C ILE A 133 -9.57 4.50 14.59
N LEU A 134 -9.40 3.18 14.43
CA LEU A 134 -9.04 2.25 15.49
C LEU A 134 -7.60 1.79 15.27
N GLY A 135 -6.68 2.32 16.07
CA GLY A 135 -5.23 2.22 15.91
C GLY A 135 -4.64 3.46 15.22
N ALA A 136 -3.74 4.15 15.90
CA ALA A 136 -3.08 5.40 15.50
C ALA A 136 -1.65 5.17 14.96
N GLY A 137 -1.36 3.96 14.45
CA GLY A 137 -0.07 3.63 13.84
C GLY A 137 0.17 4.29 12.47
N VAL A 138 1.29 3.92 11.83
CA VAL A 138 1.74 4.50 10.53
C VAL A 138 0.64 4.51 9.45
N GLN A 139 -0.17 3.46 9.39
CA GLN A 139 -1.24 3.35 8.39
C GLN A 139 -2.41 4.32 8.62
N ALA A 140 -2.65 4.75 9.86
CA ALA A 140 -3.80 5.58 10.22
C ALA A 140 -3.83 6.89 9.43
N ARG A 141 -2.67 7.56 9.32
CA ARG A 141 -2.52 8.83 8.61
C ARG A 141 -2.88 8.70 7.13
N SER A 142 -2.36 7.68 6.45
CA SER A 142 -2.68 7.45 5.04
C SER A 142 -4.13 7.03 4.84
N HIS A 143 -4.74 6.28 5.76
CA HIS A 143 -6.16 5.92 5.67
C HIS A 143 -7.07 7.14 5.85
N ILE A 144 -6.73 8.06 6.78
CA ILE A 144 -7.41 9.35 6.91
C ILE A 144 -7.33 10.11 5.57
N GLU A 145 -6.14 10.24 5.01
CA GLU A 145 -5.93 10.92 3.71
C GLU A 145 -6.78 10.29 2.60
N ALA A 146 -6.82 8.95 2.51
CA ALA A 146 -7.59 8.23 1.50
C ALA A 146 -9.10 8.41 1.65
N VAL A 147 -9.64 8.32 2.87
CA VAL A 147 -11.08 8.48 3.11
C VAL A 147 -11.50 9.94 2.89
N CYS A 148 -10.72 10.92 3.36
CA CYS A 148 -10.98 12.33 3.11
C CYS A 148 -10.89 12.70 1.63
N ALA A 149 -10.14 11.94 0.81
CA ALA A 149 -10.07 12.17 -0.63
C ALA A 149 -11.37 11.78 -1.37
N VAL A 150 -12.25 10.98 -0.76
CA VAL A 150 -13.46 10.43 -1.40
C VAL A 150 -14.75 10.73 -0.63
N ARG A 151 -14.69 11.24 0.60
CA ARG A 151 -15.87 11.60 1.42
C ARG A 151 -15.71 12.97 2.07
N PRO A 152 -16.82 13.69 2.34
CA PRO A 152 -16.80 15.01 2.97
C PRO A 152 -16.56 14.91 4.49
N ILE A 153 -15.48 14.25 4.92
CA ILE A 153 -15.18 14.05 6.34
C ILE A 153 -14.90 15.40 7.02
N THR A 154 -15.67 15.70 8.05
CA THR A 154 -15.51 16.88 8.91
C THR A 154 -15.06 16.51 10.33
N THR A 155 -15.31 15.27 10.76
CA THR A 155 -14.97 14.78 12.10
C THR A 155 -14.19 13.47 12.04
N ILE A 156 -13.06 13.40 12.74
CA ILE A 156 -12.27 12.18 12.88
C ILE A 156 -12.20 11.80 14.37
N ARG A 157 -12.62 10.58 14.71
CA ARG A 157 -12.52 10.01 16.06
C ARG A 157 -11.45 8.95 16.08
N VAL A 158 -10.45 9.11 16.93
CA VAL A 158 -9.31 8.18 17.01
C VAL A 158 -9.31 7.48 18.36
N PHE A 159 -9.10 6.17 18.34
CA PHE A 159 -8.83 5.34 19.51
C PHE A 159 -7.57 4.51 19.26
N ASP A 160 -6.66 4.44 20.23
CA ASP A 160 -5.54 3.51 20.24
C ASP A 160 -5.47 2.82 21.62
N PRO A 161 -5.28 1.50 21.69
CA PRO A 161 -5.07 0.81 22.97
C PRO A 161 -3.76 1.19 23.67
N THR A 162 -2.80 1.78 22.95
CA THR A 162 -1.55 2.31 23.48
C THR A 162 -1.70 3.82 23.70
N PRO A 163 -1.60 4.31 24.95
CA PRO A 163 -1.55 5.74 25.21
C PRO A 163 -0.34 6.36 24.51
N GLY A 164 -0.57 7.49 23.82
CA GLY A 164 0.48 8.25 23.14
C GLY A 164 1.34 9.09 24.07
#